data_AF-A0A397UAQ5-F1
#
_entry.id   AF-A0A397UAQ5-F1
#
_cell.length_a   1.000
_cell.length_b   1.000
_cell.length_c   1.000
_cell.angle_alpha   90.00
_cell.angle_beta   90.00
_cell.angle_gamma   90.00
#
_symmetry.space_group_name_H-M   'P 1'
#
loop_
_entity.id
_entity.type
_entity.pdbx_description
1 polymer ?
#
loop_
_entity_poly.entity_id
_entity_poly.type
_entity_poly.pdbx_seq_one_letter_code
_entity_poly.pdbx_strand_id
1 'polypeptide(L)'
;MSKNSDKPLHMFRQVWSKFENRVSTRLKPQEKWVHPKDRIKRWKVLEGDTVKVIAGDAKHQVGKVKTIDMFTNRVWVEGVKMGRNTSPNEISNSPSESEKKGGWWLRPTLKAIHVSNVMHIYPDDLKDNSIPDKEKRRVRVKWKKVDIDGEGMMRWRRVVCGTDDVVIPFPPRPEKPEYNQEKSPWDTSKELASEMTWSISKDYPLPPGVIDELRDRHKPWRYNYLHKNRPFV
;
A
#
# COMPACT_ATOMS: atom_id res chain seq x y z
N MET A 1 36.82 -6.31 16.31
CA MET A 1 35.48 -6.05 15.75
C MET A 1 34.51 -7.06 16.36
N SER A 2 33.65 -6.62 17.28
CA SER A 2 32.83 -7.50 18.13
C SER A 2 31.55 -7.97 17.42
N LYS A 3 31.34 -9.29 17.45
CA LYS A 3 30.16 -10.00 16.95
C LYS A 3 28.92 -9.60 17.76
N ASN A 4 28.10 -8.72 17.20
CA ASN A 4 26.83 -8.26 17.81
C ASN A 4 25.60 -8.70 17.00
N SER A 5 25.75 -9.63 16.04
CA SER A 5 24.68 -10.03 15.11
C SER A 5 23.60 -10.94 15.72
N ASP A 6 23.84 -11.52 16.90
CA ASP A 6 23.04 -12.66 17.38
C ASP A 6 22.21 -12.35 18.63
N LYS A 7 21.95 -11.08 18.91
CA LYS A 7 21.01 -10.71 19.99
C LYS A 7 19.58 -10.75 19.46
N PRO A 8 18.63 -11.34 20.20
CA PRO A 8 17.23 -11.34 19.78
C PRO A 8 16.72 -9.89 19.67
N LEU A 9 16.08 -9.56 18.54
CA LEU A 9 15.63 -8.21 18.15
C LEU A 9 14.80 -7.46 19.22
N HIS A 10 14.18 -8.18 20.16
CA HIS A 10 13.42 -7.57 21.25
C HIS A 10 14.29 -6.87 22.32
N MET A 11 15.58 -7.24 22.46
CA MET A 11 16.51 -6.62 23.44
C MET A 11 17.15 -5.32 22.94
N PHE A 12 17.36 -5.15 21.62
CA PHE A 12 17.85 -3.89 21.07
C PHE A 12 16.88 -2.71 21.29
N ARG A 13 15.60 -3.02 21.52
CA ARG A 13 14.52 -2.04 21.68
C ARG A 13 14.56 -1.28 23.01
N GLN A 14 15.07 -1.89 24.08
CA GLN A 14 15.10 -1.27 25.42
C GLN A 14 16.23 -0.25 25.60
N VAL A 15 17.32 -0.41 24.84
CA VAL A 15 18.51 0.47 24.95
C VAL A 15 18.31 1.74 24.12
N TRP A 16 17.73 1.62 22.91
CA TRP A 16 17.47 2.77 22.03
C TRP A 16 16.23 3.58 22.42
N SER A 17 15.22 2.97 23.06
CA SER A 17 14.03 3.72 23.52
C SER A 17 14.34 4.75 24.61
N LYS A 18 15.46 4.61 25.32
CA LYS A 18 15.92 5.57 26.33
C LYS A 18 16.55 6.82 25.72
N PHE A 19 16.97 6.77 24.45
CA PHE A 19 17.65 7.89 23.77
C PHE A 19 16.77 8.60 22.72
N GLU A 20 15.69 7.98 22.22
CA GLU A 20 14.89 8.53 21.11
C GLU A 20 13.63 9.35 21.49
N ASN A 21 13.20 9.37 22.75
CA ASN A 21 11.96 10.07 23.13
C ASN A 21 12.20 11.51 23.60
N ARG A 22 12.69 12.39 22.71
CA ARG A 22 12.62 13.85 22.92
C ARG A 22 11.37 14.51 22.34
N VAL A 23 10.61 13.78 21.50
CA VAL A 23 9.38 14.28 20.89
C VAL A 23 8.17 13.74 21.66
N SER A 24 7.25 14.62 22.03
CA SER A 24 6.01 14.24 22.71
C SER A 24 5.26 13.18 21.90
N THR A 25 4.80 12.12 22.57
CA THR A 25 3.93 11.08 21.97
C THR A 25 2.63 11.62 21.39
N ARG A 26 2.26 12.86 21.77
CA ARG A 26 1.14 13.61 21.21
C ARG A 26 1.41 14.11 19.79
N LEU A 27 2.66 14.47 19.48
CA LEU A 27 3.10 14.96 18.17
C LEU A 27 3.45 13.80 17.23
N LYS A 28 4.07 12.74 17.77
CA LYS A 28 4.42 11.55 17.00
C LYS A 28 3.88 10.31 17.73
N PRO A 29 2.69 9.81 17.36
CA PRO A 29 2.20 8.56 17.92
C PRO A 29 3.18 7.45 17.57
N GLN A 30 3.51 6.61 18.56
CA GLN A 30 4.42 5.49 18.36
C GLN A 30 3.76 4.49 17.40
N GLU A 31 4.30 4.38 16.19
CA GLU A 31 3.83 3.40 15.23
C GLU A 31 4.09 2.00 15.77
N LYS A 32 3.05 1.16 15.76
CA LYS A 32 3.20 -0.24 16.13
C LYS A 32 3.88 -0.94 14.95
N TRP A 33 5.17 -1.21 15.10
CA TRP A 33 5.92 -1.98 14.11
C TRP A 33 5.28 -3.35 13.85
N VAL A 34 5.15 -3.72 12.57
CA VAL A 34 4.66 -5.01 12.11
C VAL A 34 5.80 -5.73 11.39
N HIS A 35 6.01 -6.99 11.74
CA HIS A 35 7.05 -7.82 11.14
C HIS A 35 6.82 -7.94 9.63
N PRO A 36 7.85 -7.88 8.77
CA PRO A 36 7.66 -7.96 7.31
C PRO A 36 6.88 -9.19 6.82
N LYS A 37 6.96 -10.30 7.56
CA LYS A 37 6.17 -11.53 7.29
C LYS A 37 4.66 -11.36 7.54
N ASP A 38 4.28 -10.50 8.50
CA ASP A 38 2.89 -10.25 8.89
C ASP A 38 2.25 -9.11 8.08
N ARG A 39 3.04 -8.44 7.24
CA ARG A 39 2.53 -7.41 6.33
C ARG A 39 1.68 -8.06 5.25
N ILE A 40 0.50 -7.49 5.02
CA ILE A 40 -0.43 -8.01 4.02
C ILE A 40 0.14 -7.69 2.64
N LYS A 41 0.54 -8.73 1.90
CA LYS A 41 1.07 -8.58 0.53
C LYS A 41 0.01 -8.14 -0.46
N ARG A 42 -1.21 -8.67 -0.32
CA ARG A 42 -2.33 -8.40 -1.23
C ARG A 42 -3.53 -7.92 -0.43
N TRP A 43 -3.68 -6.61 -0.39
CA TRP A 43 -4.76 -5.94 0.32
C TRP A 43 -6.10 -6.21 -0.35
N LYS A 44 -7.19 -6.25 0.42
CA LYS A 44 -8.55 -6.34 -0.12
C LYS A 44 -9.24 -4.99 -0.15
N VAL A 45 -8.76 -4.04 0.64
CA VAL A 45 -9.28 -2.67 0.77
C VAL A 45 -8.25 -1.72 0.14
N LEU A 46 -8.73 -0.71 -0.57
CA LEU A 46 -7.99 0.33 -1.25
C LEU A 46 -8.49 1.71 -0.81
N GLU A 47 -7.69 2.72 -1.09
CA GLU A 47 -8.05 4.11 -0.83
C GLU A 47 -9.24 4.50 -1.70
N GLY A 48 -10.26 5.11 -1.09
CA GLY A 48 -11.51 5.47 -1.75
C GLY A 48 -12.61 4.41 -1.69
N ASP A 49 -12.36 3.20 -1.18
CA ASP A 49 -13.42 2.21 -0.98
C ASP A 49 -14.39 2.60 0.14
N THR A 50 -15.66 2.20 0.02
CA THR A 50 -16.65 2.32 1.09
C THR A 50 -16.66 1.06 1.93
N VAL A 51 -16.46 1.21 3.23
CA VAL A 51 -16.29 0.09 4.16
C VAL A 51 -17.11 0.25 5.42
N LYS A 52 -17.42 -0.88 6.05
CA LYS A 52 -18.16 -0.97 7.31
C LYS A 52 -17.28 -1.54 8.41
N VAL A 53 -17.31 -0.90 9.58
CA VAL A 53 -16.56 -1.37 10.76
C VAL A 53 -17.34 -2.46 11.48
N ILE A 54 -16.66 -3.57 11.81
CA ILE A 54 -17.26 -4.77 12.41
C ILE A 54 -16.95 -4.90 13.89
N ALA A 55 -15.82 -4.35 14.33
CA ALA A 55 -15.35 -4.49 15.71
C ALA A 55 -14.67 -3.22 16.22
N GLY A 56 -14.75 -3.03 17.54
CA GLY A 56 -14.25 -1.85 18.26
C GLY A 56 -15.33 -0.78 18.47
N ASP A 57 -14.89 0.39 18.95
CA ASP A 57 -15.79 1.45 19.43
C ASP A 57 -16.74 1.98 18.34
N ALA A 58 -16.26 2.05 17.10
CA ALA A 58 -17.00 2.59 15.96
C ALA A 58 -17.78 1.51 15.18
N LYS A 59 -18.26 0.46 15.86
CA LYS A 59 -18.97 -0.67 15.24
C LYS A 59 -20.20 -0.21 14.46
N HIS A 60 -20.48 -0.87 13.34
CA HIS A 60 -21.63 -0.62 12.45
C HIS A 60 -21.62 0.72 11.70
N GLN A 61 -20.63 1.58 11.94
CA GLN A 61 -20.44 2.79 11.16
C GLN A 61 -19.87 2.45 9.78
N VAL A 62 -20.33 3.21 8.79
CA VAL A 62 -19.90 3.15 7.40
C VAL A 62 -19.12 4.40 7.08
N GLY A 63 -18.06 4.27 6.29
CA GLY A 63 -17.33 5.42 5.79
C GLY A 63 -16.43 5.07 4.63
N LYS A 64 -15.91 6.10 3.97
CA LYS A 64 -14.98 5.97 2.85
C LYS A 64 -13.55 5.91 3.39
N VAL A 65 -12.72 5.03 2.82
CA VAL A 65 -11.31 4.93 3.19
C VAL A 65 -10.56 6.14 2.63
N LYS A 66 -9.92 6.92 3.50
CA LYS A 66 -9.12 8.08 3.11
C LYS A 66 -7.70 7.67 2.75
N THR A 67 -7.03 6.99 3.67
CA THR A 67 -5.63 6.55 3.49
C THR A 67 -5.43 5.17 4.08
N ILE A 68 -4.46 4.45 3.52
CA ILE A 68 -4.05 3.12 4.00
C ILE A 68 -2.57 3.14 4.33
N ASP A 69 -2.23 2.61 5.51
CA ASP A 69 -0.85 2.31 5.86
C ASP A 69 -0.61 0.80 5.72
N MET A 70 0.08 0.44 4.64
CA MET A 70 0.45 -0.93 4.31
C MET A 70 1.52 -1.50 5.24
N PHE A 71 2.29 -0.65 5.93
CA PHE A 71 3.36 -1.08 6.83
C PHE A 71 2.82 -1.48 8.19
N THR A 72 1.80 -0.78 8.69
CA THR A 72 1.18 -1.06 9.99
C THR A 72 -0.14 -1.83 9.92
N ASN A 73 -0.58 -2.20 8.71
CA ASN A 73 -1.87 -2.87 8.45
C ASN A 73 -3.08 -2.07 8.95
N ARG A 74 -3.06 -0.74 8.77
CA ARG A 74 -4.06 0.20 9.30
C ARG A 74 -4.72 1.02 8.21
N VAL A 75 -5.94 1.45 8.52
CA VAL A 75 -6.81 2.20 7.61
C VAL A 75 -7.40 3.40 8.36
N TRP A 76 -7.47 4.54 7.69
CA TRP A 76 -8.17 5.73 8.16
C TRP A 76 -9.45 5.89 7.35
N VAL A 77 -10.59 5.88 8.04
CA VAL A 77 -11.92 5.93 7.44
C VAL A 77 -12.53 7.28 7.76
N GLU A 78 -12.99 7.99 6.75
CA GLU A 78 -13.66 9.29 6.89
C GLU A 78 -14.95 9.16 7.70
N GLY A 79 -15.23 10.13 8.57
CA GLY A 79 -16.45 10.12 9.38
C GLY A 79 -16.43 9.15 10.57
N VAL A 80 -15.46 8.22 10.62
CA VAL A 80 -15.49 7.06 11.51
C VAL A 80 -14.32 7.09 12.49
N LYS A 81 -14.60 6.76 13.76
CA LYS A 81 -13.60 6.69 14.85
C LYS A 81 -12.75 7.97 14.94
N MET A 82 -13.41 9.11 15.11
CA MET A 82 -12.72 10.38 15.31
C MET A 82 -12.11 10.47 16.71
N GLY A 83 -10.89 10.98 16.77
CA GLY A 83 -10.15 11.34 17.97
C GLY A 83 -10.09 12.84 18.14
N ARG A 84 -9.76 13.28 19.35
CA ARG A 84 -9.31 14.64 19.60
C ARG A 84 -7.82 14.59 19.89
N ASN A 85 -7.02 15.19 19.03
CA ASN A 85 -5.59 15.35 19.24
C ASN A 85 -5.30 16.82 19.46
N THR A 86 -4.38 17.11 20.38
CA THR A 86 -3.92 18.48 20.55
C THR A 86 -2.75 18.74 19.62
N SER A 87 -2.92 19.70 18.73
CA SER A 87 -1.89 20.13 17.80
C SER A 87 -1.41 21.53 18.18
N PRO A 88 -0.10 21.82 18.11
CA PRO A 88 0.41 23.18 18.20
C PRO A 88 -0.05 24.00 16.99
N ASN A 89 -0.18 25.32 17.18
CA ASN A 89 -0.75 26.24 16.19
C ASN A 89 0.03 26.34 14.88
N GLU A 90 1.31 26.05 14.92
CA GLU A 90 2.21 26.17 13.77
C GLU A 90 1.91 25.15 12.65
N ILE A 91 1.15 24.08 12.93
CA ILE A 91 0.85 22.99 12.00
C ILE A 91 -0.62 23.06 11.52
N SER A 92 -1.13 24.27 11.25
CA SER A 92 -2.46 24.43 10.67
C SER A 92 -2.42 24.26 9.16
N ASN A 93 -2.70 23.04 8.68
CA ASN A 93 -2.70 22.69 7.25
C ASN A 93 -4.06 22.94 6.56
N SER A 94 -4.97 23.71 7.17
CA SER A 94 -6.31 23.92 6.62
C SER A 94 -6.73 25.40 6.72
N PRO A 95 -7.18 26.02 5.62
CA PRO A 95 -7.47 27.45 5.59
C PRO A 95 -8.60 27.88 6.54
N SER A 96 -9.57 26.99 6.83
CA SER A 96 -10.68 27.24 7.76
C SER A 96 -10.28 27.26 9.25
N GLU A 97 -9.03 26.89 9.58
CA GLU A 97 -8.54 26.78 10.96
C GLU A 97 -7.57 27.89 11.36
N SER A 98 -7.30 28.82 10.42
CA SER A 98 -6.40 29.96 10.57
C SER A 98 -6.87 31.02 11.57
N GLU A 99 -8.16 31.00 11.93
CA GLU A 99 -8.78 31.96 12.86
C GLU A 99 -8.49 31.66 14.34
N LYS A 100 -8.04 30.44 14.68
CA LYS A 100 -7.78 30.04 16.08
C LYS A 100 -6.37 30.46 16.53
N LYS A 101 -6.22 31.73 16.94
CA LYS A 101 -4.95 32.28 17.46
C LYS A 101 -4.81 32.06 18.98
N GLY A 102 -3.80 31.28 19.40
CA GLY A 102 -3.31 31.12 20.79
C GLY A 102 -3.97 30.01 21.63
N GLY A 103 -3.24 28.94 21.98
CA GLY A 103 -3.70 27.88 22.90
C GLY A 103 -3.56 26.44 22.37
N TRP A 104 -3.87 25.46 23.23
CA TRP A 104 -3.92 24.02 22.92
C TRP A 104 -5.35 23.67 22.46
N TRP A 105 -5.57 23.46 21.15
CA TRP A 105 -6.91 23.12 20.64
C TRP A 105 -7.07 21.64 20.32
N LEU A 106 -8.27 21.12 20.56
CA LEU A 106 -8.65 19.75 20.22
C LEU A 106 -9.06 19.69 18.74
N ARG A 107 -8.20 19.16 17.88
CA ARG A 107 -8.53 18.90 16.47
C ARG A 107 -9.21 17.55 16.32
N PRO A 108 -10.36 17.46 15.62
CA PRO A 108 -10.92 16.18 15.22
C PRO A 108 -9.94 15.52 14.23
N THR A 109 -9.40 14.37 14.61
CA THR A 109 -8.41 13.63 13.82
C THR A 109 -8.93 12.21 13.59
N LEU A 110 -8.74 11.70 12.38
CA LEU A 110 -9.09 10.32 12.06
C LEU A 110 -8.17 9.38 12.84
N LYS A 111 -8.73 8.42 13.59
CA LYS A 111 -7.92 7.38 14.23
C LYS A 111 -7.82 6.15 13.34
N ALA A 112 -6.66 5.53 13.39
CA ALA A 112 -6.40 4.30 12.68
C ALA A 112 -7.30 3.14 13.17
N ILE A 113 -7.74 2.32 12.23
CA ILE A 113 -8.47 1.07 12.42
C ILE A 113 -7.63 -0.05 11.81
N HIS A 114 -7.49 -1.17 12.52
CA HIS A 114 -6.81 -2.34 11.94
C HIS A 114 -7.66 -2.92 10.82
N VAL A 115 -7.05 -3.29 9.70
CA VAL A 115 -7.74 -3.77 8.50
C VAL A 115 -8.65 -4.98 8.74
N SER A 116 -8.37 -5.82 9.74
CA SER A 116 -9.24 -6.95 10.12
C SER A 116 -10.62 -6.53 10.64
N ASN A 117 -10.75 -5.31 11.15
CA ASN A 117 -11.98 -4.83 11.79
C ASN A 117 -12.91 -4.14 10.79
N VAL A 118 -12.60 -4.23 9.50
CA VAL A 118 -13.27 -3.53 8.41
C VAL A 118 -13.65 -4.55 7.34
N MET A 119 -14.84 -4.41 6.75
CA MET A 119 -15.25 -5.17 5.56
C MET A 119 -15.89 -4.26 4.52
N HIS A 120 -15.92 -4.76 3.28
CA HIS A 120 -16.64 -4.14 2.19
C HIS A 120 -18.14 -4.19 2.41
N ILE A 121 -18.83 -3.24 1.79
CA ILE A 121 -20.28 -3.24 1.67
C ILE A 121 -20.64 -3.87 0.32
N TYR A 122 -21.82 -4.50 0.26
CA TYR A 122 -22.33 -5.04 -0.99
C TYR A 122 -22.57 -3.91 -2.00
N PRO A 123 -22.18 -4.06 -3.29
CA PRO A 123 -22.21 -2.96 -4.25
C PRO A 123 -23.61 -2.41 -4.53
N ASP A 124 -24.66 -3.24 -4.44
CA ASP A 124 -26.04 -2.76 -4.66
C ASP A 124 -26.54 -1.91 -3.50
N ASP A 125 -26.21 -2.28 -2.25
CA ASP A 125 -26.50 -1.47 -1.05
C ASP A 125 -25.76 -0.13 -1.04
N LEU A 126 -24.73 0.03 -1.88
CA LEU A 126 -24.02 1.29 -2.06
C LEU A 126 -24.73 2.22 -3.06
N LYS A 127 -25.47 1.68 -4.02
CA LYS A 127 -26.26 2.45 -4.99
C LYS A 127 -27.55 2.97 -4.35
N ASP A 128 -28.13 2.18 -3.45
CA ASP A 128 -29.38 2.48 -2.78
C ASP A 128 -29.16 3.38 -1.56
N ASN A 129 -29.38 4.69 -1.73
CA ASN A 129 -29.28 5.67 -0.63
C ASN A 129 -30.41 5.57 0.41
N SER A 130 -31.47 4.81 0.13
CA SER A 130 -32.59 4.59 1.05
C SER A 130 -32.23 3.70 2.23
N ILE A 131 -31.22 2.83 2.07
CA ILE A 131 -30.80 1.88 3.09
C ILE A 131 -29.93 2.62 4.12
N PRO A 132 -30.32 2.62 5.41
CA PRO A 132 -29.51 3.24 6.44
C PRO A 132 -28.17 2.51 6.61
N ASP A 133 -27.10 3.25 6.94
CA ASP A 133 -25.74 2.71 7.04
C ASP A 133 -25.62 1.49 7.99
N LYS A 134 -26.44 1.45 9.04
CA LYS A 134 -26.50 0.34 9.99
C LYS A 134 -26.98 -0.97 9.36
N GLU A 135 -27.81 -0.92 8.33
CA GLU A 135 -28.42 -2.09 7.67
C GLU A 135 -27.63 -2.59 6.47
N LYS A 136 -26.81 -1.73 5.85
CA LYS A 136 -25.94 -2.11 4.73
C LYS A 136 -25.18 -3.42 4.99
N ARG A 137 -25.28 -4.38 4.07
CA ARG A 137 -24.72 -5.73 4.22
C ARG A 137 -23.21 -5.69 4.15
N ARG A 138 -22.56 -6.29 5.15
CA ARG A 138 -21.11 -6.49 5.18
C ARG A 138 -20.73 -7.74 4.40
N VAL A 139 -19.65 -7.67 3.65
CA VAL A 139 -19.28 -8.70 2.70
C VAL A 139 -17.81 -9.09 2.84
N ARG A 140 -17.56 -10.40 2.82
CA ARG A 140 -16.20 -10.94 2.72
C ARG A 140 -15.78 -10.96 1.26
N VAL A 141 -14.52 -10.61 1.00
CA VAL A 141 -13.99 -10.49 -0.36
C VAL A 141 -12.84 -11.47 -0.56
N LYS A 142 -12.76 -12.08 -1.74
CA LYS A 142 -11.64 -12.90 -2.22
C LYS A 142 -11.05 -12.30 -3.49
N TRP A 143 -9.78 -12.60 -3.74
CA TRP A 143 -9.14 -12.29 -5.01
C TRP A 143 -9.40 -13.44 -5.99
N LYS A 144 -9.97 -13.14 -7.16
CA LYS A 144 -10.26 -14.10 -8.22
C LYS A 144 -9.85 -13.51 -9.56
N LYS A 145 -9.42 -14.37 -10.50
CA LYS A 145 -9.25 -13.96 -11.91
C LYS A 145 -10.62 -14.00 -12.57
N VAL A 146 -11.05 -12.89 -13.14
CA VAL A 146 -12.34 -12.74 -13.82
C VAL A 146 -12.07 -12.04 -15.15
N ASP A 147 -12.76 -12.48 -16.19
CA ASP A 147 -12.85 -11.76 -17.45
C ASP A 147 -14.03 -10.80 -17.36
N ILE A 148 -13.74 -9.51 -17.41
CA ILE A 148 -14.76 -8.45 -17.31
C ILE A 148 -15.14 -7.95 -18.70
N ASP A 149 -14.16 -7.88 -19.59
CA ASP A 149 -14.27 -7.18 -20.86
C ASP A 149 -14.79 -8.14 -21.96
N GLY A 150 -14.83 -9.44 -21.69
CA GLY A 150 -15.21 -10.46 -22.69
C GLY A 150 -14.14 -10.65 -23.78
N GLU A 151 -13.00 -9.99 -23.63
CA GLU A 151 -11.85 -10.04 -24.54
C GLU A 151 -10.93 -11.24 -24.25
N GLY A 152 -11.30 -12.12 -23.30
CA GLY A 152 -10.50 -13.27 -22.88
C GLY A 152 -9.34 -12.92 -21.94
N MET A 153 -9.16 -11.64 -21.60
CA MET A 153 -8.08 -11.19 -20.73
C MET A 153 -8.44 -11.33 -19.25
N MET A 154 -8.06 -12.45 -18.65
CA MET A 154 -8.28 -12.73 -17.23
C MET A 154 -7.51 -11.74 -16.33
N ARG A 155 -8.24 -10.88 -15.60
CA ARG A 155 -7.65 -9.89 -14.68
C ARG A 155 -7.95 -10.23 -13.23
N TRP A 156 -7.00 -9.93 -12.33
CA TRP A 156 -7.23 -10.08 -10.90
C TRP A 156 -8.23 -9.04 -10.42
N ARG A 157 -9.26 -9.51 -9.73
CA ARG A 157 -10.35 -8.70 -9.22
C ARG A 157 -10.77 -9.15 -7.83
N ARG A 158 -11.44 -8.24 -7.14
CA ARG A 158 -12.04 -8.45 -5.82
C ARG A 158 -13.46 -8.93 -6.05
N VAL A 159 -13.75 -10.16 -5.65
CA VAL A 159 -15.07 -10.78 -5.79
C VAL A 159 -15.63 -11.06 -4.41
N VAL A 160 -16.93 -10.86 -4.25
CA VAL A 160 -17.66 -11.24 -3.04
C VAL A 160 -17.50 -12.74 -2.77
N CYS A 161 -17.31 -13.15 -1.53
CA CYS A 161 -17.30 -14.57 -1.19
C CYS A 161 -18.73 -15.11 -1.20
N GLY A 162 -18.94 -16.26 -1.84
CA GLY A 162 -20.25 -16.93 -1.93
C GLY A 162 -21.01 -16.60 -3.21
N THR A 163 -20.68 -15.50 -3.88
CA THR A 163 -21.08 -15.23 -5.27
C THR A 163 -19.84 -15.27 -6.15
N ASP A 164 -19.97 -15.76 -7.38
CA ASP A 164 -18.83 -15.83 -8.29
C ASP A 164 -18.79 -14.71 -9.33
N ASP A 165 -19.90 -13.96 -9.44
CA ASP A 165 -20.11 -12.96 -10.49
C ASP A 165 -20.03 -11.52 -9.97
N VAL A 166 -20.23 -11.32 -8.66
CA VAL A 166 -20.29 -9.97 -8.08
C VAL A 166 -18.88 -9.44 -7.82
N VAL A 167 -18.40 -8.64 -8.76
CA VAL A 167 -17.11 -7.95 -8.68
C VAL A 167 -17.27 -6.60 -7.95
N ILE A 168 -16.39 -6.34 -6.99
CA ILE A 168 -16.28 -5.02 -6.36
C ILE A 168 -15.34 -4.16 -7.21
N PRO A 169 -15.82 -3.04 -7.77
CA PRO A 169 -15.01 -2.18 -8.62
C PRO A 169 -13.83 -1.60 -7.83
N PHE A 170 -12.75 -1.26 -8.53
CA PHE A 170 -11.70 -0.46 -7.91
C PHE A 170 -12.15 1.01 -7.85
N PRO A 171 -11.82 1.71 -6.75
CA PRO A 171 -12.08 3.13 -6.68
C PRO A 171 -11.24 3.84 -7.76
N PRO A 172 -11.73 4.97 -8.30
CA PRO A 172 -10.92 5.77 -9.21
C PRO A 172 -9.63 6.15 -8.48
N ARG A 173 -8.50 6.03 -9.19
CA ARG A 173 -7.23 6.50 -8.66
C ARG A 173 -7.39 8.00 -8.35
N PRO A 174 -7.01 8.48 -7.15
CA PRO A 174 -7.04 9.91 -6.89
C PRO A 174 -6.24 10.61 -7.99
N GLU A 175 -6.82 11.67 -8.54
CA GLU A 175 -6.10 12.57 -9.43
C GLU A 175 -4.86 13.01 -8.66
N LYS A 176 -3.68 12.71 -9.23
CA LYS A 176 -2.46 13.27 -8.66
C LYS A 176 -2.63 14.77 -8.76
N PRO A 177 -2.28 15.55 -7.72
CA PRO A 177 -2.22 16.99 -7.89
C PRO A 177 -1.38 17.21 -9.14
N GLU A 178 -1.93 17.96 -10.09
CA GLU A 178 -1.15 18.55 -11.17
C GLU A 178 -0.15 19.46 -10.47
N TYR A 179 0.94 18.89 -9.97
CA TYR A 179 2.16 19.65 -9.88
C TYR A 179 2.30 20.22 -11.28
N ASN A 180 2.42 21.53 -11.38
CA ASN A 180 3.12 22.15 -12.51
C ASN A 180 4.51 21.52 -12.51
N GLN A 181 4.61 20.30 -13.03
CA GLN A 181 5.84 19.67 -13.44
C GLN A 181 6.17 20.44 -14.71
N GLU A 182 6.57 21.70 -14.52
CA GLU A 182 7.29 22.43 -15.54
C GLU A 182 8.37 21.47 -16.02
N LYS A 183 8.33 21.15 -17.32
CA LYS A 183 9.26 20.20 -17.91
C LYS A 183 10.64 20.64 -17.48
N SER A 184 11.36 19.77 -16.77
CA SER A 184 12.72 20.06 -16.40
C SER A 184 13.53 20.30 -17.67
N PRO A 185 14.57 21.16 -17.67
CA PRO A 185 15.49 21.26 -18.79
C PRO A 185 16.12 19.91 -19.21
N TRP A 186 16.08 18.90 -18.33
CA TRP A 186 16.55 17.54 -18.58
C TRP A 186 15.45 16.56 -19.02
N ASP A 187 14.19 16.98 -19.06
CA ASP A 187 13.08 16.13 -19.49
C ASP A 187 12.97 16.11 -21.02
N THR A 188 12.92 14.91 -21.59
CA THR A 188 12.76 14.73 -23.04
C THR A 188 11.28 14.91 -23.44
N SER A 189 11.04 15.44 -24.64
CA SER A 189 9.67 15.51 -25.18
C SER A 189 9.11 14.10 -25.40
N LYS A 190 7.79 13.95 -25.23
CA LYS A 190 7.11 12.67 -25.42
C LYS A 190 7.32 12.11 -26.83
N GLU A 191 7.38 13.00 -27.83
CA GLU A 191 7.59 12.66 -29.24
C GLU A 191 8.96 12.03 -29.42
N LEU A 192 10.04 12.72 -29.04
CA LEU A 192 11.41 12.20 -29.12
C LEU A 192 11.57 10.89 -28.34
N ALA A 193 10.93 10.76 -27.18
CA ALA A 193 10.99 9.52 -26.39
C ALA A 193 10.19 8.36 -27.02
N SER A 194 9.20 8.65 -27.86
CA SER A 194 8.36 7.64 -28.52
C SER A 194 8.91 7.17 -29.86
N GLU A 195 9.88 7.88 -30.42
CA GLU A 195 10.54 7.50 -31.67
C GLU A 195 11.22 6.13 -31.50
N MET A 196 10.82 5.17 -32.33
CA MET A 196 11.38 3.82 -32.33
C MET A 196 12.72 3.84 -33.08
N THR A 197 13.79 4.13 -32.35
CA THR A 197 15.15 4.25 -32.89
C THR A 197 15.88 2.91 -33.06
N TRP A 198 15.38 1.85 -32.41
CA TRP A 198 16.02 0.53 -32.44
C TRP A 198 15.46 -0.37 -33.54
N SER A 199 16.35 -0.82 -34.45
CA SER A 199 16.09 -1.91 -35.39
C SER A 199 16.62 -3.23 -34.84
N ILE A 200 15.81 -4.30 -34.88
CA ILE A 200 16.24 -5.64 -34.47
C ILE A 200 17.27 -6.16 -35.48
N SER A 201 18.54 -6.20 -35.09
CA SER A 201 19.57 -6.97 -35.78
C SER A 201 19.58 -8.42 -35.29
N LYS A 202 20.03 -9.36 -36.13
CA LYS A 202 20.14 -10.78 -35.78
C LYS A 202 21.39 -11.07 -34.93
N ASP A 203 22.35 -10.15 -34.95
CA ASP A 203 23.62 -10.29 -34.23
C ASP A 203 23.45 -10.03 -32.74
N TYR A 204 24.31 -10.67 -31.95
CA TYR A 204 24.31 -10.46 -30.50
C TYR A 204 24.76 -9.01 -30.20
N PRO A 205 24.06 -8.29 -29.31
CA PRO A 205 24.41 -6.92 -28.95
C PRO A 205 25.73 -6.82 -28.16
N LEU A 206 26.25 -7.95 -27.67
CA LEU A 206 27.51 -8.05 -26.96
C LEU A 206 28.41 -9.06 -27.67
N PRO A 207 29.73 -8.79 -27.76
CA PRO A 207 30.67 -9.77 -28.27
C PRO A 207 30.73 -10.99 -27.34
N PRO A 208 30.96 -12.20 -27.88
CA PRO A 208 30.86 -13.45 -27.11
C PRO A 208 31.84 -13.53 -25.93
N GLY A 209 33.01 -12.88 -26.00
CA GLY A 209 34.00 -12.89 -24.91
C GLY A 209 33.56 -12.14 -23.65
N VAL A 210 32.75 -11.09 -23.78
CA VAL A 210 32.29 -10.26 -22.65
C VAL A 210 31.20 -10.96 -21.82
N ILE A 211 30.52 -11.95 -22.40
CA ILE A 211 29.46 -12.70 -21.71
C ILE A 211 30.04 -13.49 -20.52
N ASP A 212 31.26 -14.01 -20.66
CA ASP A 212 31.96 -14.77 -19.61
C ASP A 212 32.51 -13.87 -18.49
N GLU A 213 32.68 -12.57 -18.74
CA GLU A 213 33.04 -11.57 -17.74
C GLU A 213 31.82 -11.07 -16.96
N LEU A 214 30.72 -10.79 -17.68
CA LEU A 214 29.47 -10.31 -17.07
C LEU A 214 28.76 -11.40 -16.27
N ARG A 215 29.05 -12.66 -16.54
CA ARG A 215 28.44 -13.80 -15.86
C ARG A 215 29.49 -14.83 -15.54
N ASP A 216 29.51 -15.25 -14.28
CA ASP A 216 30.32 -16.40 -13.87
C ASP A 216 30.01 -17.63 -14.75
N ARG A 217 31.06 -18.04 -15.47
CA ARG A 217 31.09 -19.14 -16.44
C ARG A 217 30.84 -20.49 -15.78
N HIS A 218 31.23 -20.66 -14.52
CA HIS A 218 31.30 -21.96 -13.84
C HIS A 218 30.30 -22.13 -12.69
N LYS A 219 29.18 -21.40 -12.72
CA LYS A 219 28.14 -21.56 -11.68
C LYS A 219 27.67 -23.03 -11.56
N PRO A 220 27.76 -23.66 -10.38
CA PRO A 220 27.49 -25.10 -10.21
C PRO A 220 26.02 -25.47 -10.46
N TRP A 221 25.10 -24.52 -10.36
CA TRP A 221 23.66 -24.71 -10.64
C TRP A 221 23.29 -24.55 -12.12
N ARG A 222 24.24 -24.21 -13.01
CA ARG A 222 24.06 -24.36 -14.47
C ARG A 222 24.19 -25.85 -14.79
N TYR A 223 23.17 -26.59 -14.39
CA TYR A 223 23.06 -28.02 -14.57
C TYR A 223 22.95 -28.33 -16.07
N ASN A 224 24.08 -28.52 -16.74
CA ASN A 224 24.09 -29.06 -18.09
C ASN A 224 23.78 -30.55 -17.97
N TYR A 225 22.60 -30.98 -18.43
CA TYR A 225 22.24 -32.40 -18.56
C TYR A 225 23.33 -33.21 -19.29
N LEU A 226 24.08 -32.56 -20.19
CA LEU A 226 25.20 -33.12 -20.97
C LEU A 226 26.54 -33.25 -20.21
N HIS A 227 26.68 -32.71 -19.00
CA HIS A 227 27.92 -32.75 -18.22
C HIS A 227 27.87 -33.68 -16.99
N LYS A 228 26.87 -34.56 -16.90
CA LYS A 228 26.74 -35.53 -15.79
C LYS A 228 27.99 -36.40 -15.55
N ASN A 229 28.84 -36.61 -16.56
CA ASN A 229 29.91 -37.60 -16.54
C ASN A 229 31.32 -37.05 -16.78
N ARG A 230 31.59 -35.75 -16.59
CA ARG A 230 33.00 -35.29 -16.57
C ARG A 230 33.54 -35.40 -15.14
N PRO A 231 34.54 -36.27 -14.88
CA PRO A 231 35.21 -36.24 -13.60
C PRO A 231 35.87 -34.87 -13.42
N PHE A 232 35.76 -34.33 -12.21
CA PHE A 232 36.56 -33.18 -11.80
C PHE A 232 38.03 -33.60 -11.91
N VAL A 233 38.75 -33.00 -12.85
CA VAL A 233 40.21 -33.02 -12.92
C VAL A 233 40.71 -31.73 -12.27
#